data_AF-A0A929H5J3-F1
#
_entry.id   AF-A0A929H5J3-F1
#
_cell.length_a   1.000
_cell.length_b   1.000
_cell.length_c   1.000
_cell.angle_alpha   90.00
_cell.angle_beta   90.00
_cell.angle_gamma   90.00
#
_symmetry.space_group_name_H-M   'P 1'
#
loop_
_entity.id
_entity.type
_entity.pdbx_description
1 polymer ?
#
loop_
_entity_poly.entity_id
_entity_poly.type
_entity_poly.pdbx_seq_one_letter_code
_entity_poly.pdbx_strand_id
1 'polypeptide(L)'
;MKELSNVSQGDIDWDAQTVTVIGKGNKQRRAAFTEKSANLLREWLSQYDCDGGSIWGIDRQGIQSMLRRLSIATGMKFSCHSFRRGFACNLHRKGLSTLDIMYLGGWEDLSMVQRYTRSITFDDCLSHYHQANG
;
A
#
# COMPACT_ATOMS: atom_id res chain seq x y z
N MET A 1 -3.14 11.40 -2.01
CA MET A 1 -3.69 10.47 -1.01
C MET A 1 -4.35 11.32 0.06
N LYS A 2 -5.68 11.48 0.00
CA LYS A 2 -6.46 12.12 1.07
C LYS A 2 -6.91 11.11 2.14
N GLU A 3 -6.80 9.83 1.79
CA GLU A 3 -7.49 8.71 2.44
C GLU A 3 -6.71 8.16 3.63
N LEU A 4 -5.38 8.39 3.68
CA LEU A 4 -4.51 7.85 4.72
C LEU A 4 -4.48 8.71 5.98
N SER A 5 -4.64 10.03 5.88
CA SER A 5 -4.41 10.95 7.01
C SER A 5 -5.43 10.82 8.14
N ASN A 6 -6.56 10.15 7.89
CA ASN A 6 -7.69 10.07 8.83
C ASN A 6 -7.91 8.64 9.34
N VAL A 7 -6.96 7.73 9.15
CA VAL A 7 -7.04 6.36 9.66
C VAL A 7 -6.99 6.40 11.19
N SER A 8 -7.95 5.77 11.84
CA SER A 8 -8.00 5.57 13.28
C SER A 8 -7.53 4.16 13.66
N GLN A 9 -7.28 3.91 14.94
CA GLN A 9 -6.90 2.56 15.40
C GLN A 9 -8.01 1.52 15.13
N GLY A 10 -9.27 1.93 15.21
CA GLY A 10 -10.42 1.07 14.95
C GLY A 10 -10.57 0.64 13.48
N ASP A 11 -9.87 1.30 12.56
CA ASP A 11 -9.85 0.92 11.15
C ASP A 11 -8.87 -0.22 10.84
N ILE A 12 -8.03 -0.61 11.81
CA ILE A 12 -7.00 -1.65 11.65
C ILE A 12 -7.54 -3.00 12.12
N ASP A 13 -7.59 -3.94 11.19
CA ASP A 13 -7.79 -5.37 11.46
C ASP A 13 -6.42 -6.06 11.48
N TRP A 14 -5.93 -6.36 12.68
CA TRP A 14 -4.62 -6.97 12.89
C TRP A 14 -4.55 -8.43 12.46
N ASP A 15 -5.66 -9.17 12.59
CA ASP A 15 -5.71 -10.58 12.26
C ASP A 15 -5.75 -10.78 10.74
N ALA A 16 -6.57 -9.99 10.04
CA ALA A 16 -6.60 -9.99 8.58
C ALA A 16 -5.46 -9.18 7.94
N GLN A 17 -4.64 -8.49 8.74
CA GLN A 17 -3.60 -7.56 8.29
C GLN A 17 -4.11 -6.54 7.26
N THR A 18 -5.27 -5.95 7.54
CA THR A 18 -5.89 -4.94 6.66
C THR A 18 -6.21 -3.66 7.40
N VAL A 19 -6.13 -2.54 6.69
CA VAL A 19 -6.62 -1.25 7.18
C VAL A 19 -7.75 -0.76 6.28
N THR A 20 -8.84 -0.31 6.89
CA THR A 20 -9.95 0.31 6.18
C THR A 20 -9.65 1.79 5.96
N VAL A 21 -9.78 2.24 4.71
CA VAL A 21 -9.61 3.65 4.33
C VAL A 21 -10.84 4.16 3.62
N ILE A 22 -11.29 5.36 3.97
CA ILE A 22 -12.43 6.01 3.33
C ILE A 22 -11.93 6.84 2.15
N GLY A 23 -12.32 6.40 0.96
CA GLY A 23 -11.96 7.00 -0.31
C GLY A 23 -12.85 8.14 -0.75
N LYS A 24 -12.53 8.71 -1.92
CA LYS A 24 -13.39 9.69 -2.60
C LYS A 24 -14.79 9.08 -2.84
N GLY A 25 -15.83 9.84 -2.51
CA GLY A 25 -17.23 9.41 -2.65
C GLY A 25 -17.71 8.49 -1.52
N ASN A 26 -17.06 8.54 -0.36
CA ASN A 26 -17.38 7.72 0.81
C ASN A 26 -17.27 6.20 0.58
N LYS A 27 -16.52 5.80 -0.46
CA LYS A 27 -16.26 4.40 -0.76
C LYS A 27 -15.20 3.86 0.21
N GLN A 28 -15.55 2.87 1.01
CA GLN A 28 -14.60 2.16 1.85
C GLN A 28 -13.71 1.25 0.98
N ARG A 29 -12.42 1.17 1.33
CA ARG A 29 -11.46 0.27 0.71
C ARG A 29 -10.64 -0.39 1.80
N ARG A 30 -10.31 -1.67 1.63
CA ARG A 30 -9.37 -2.39 2.50
C ARG A 30 -8.02 -2.39 1.82
N ALA A 31 -7.00 -1.96 2.54
CA ALA A 31 -5.61 -2.05 2.10
C ALA A 31 -4.90 -3.11 2.94
N ALA A 32 -4.37 -4.14 2.28
CA ALA A 32 -3.56 -5.15 2.95
C ALA A 32 -2.18 -4.59 3.31
N PHE A 33 -1.67 -5.02 4.46
CA PHE A 33 -0.30 -4.78 4.88
C PHE A 33 0.35 -6.11 5.29
N THR A 34 1.66 -6.08 5.51
CA THR A 34 2.42 -7.28 5.88
C THR A 34 2.63 -7.37 7.38
N GLU A 35 2.98 -8.54 7.91
CA GLU A 35 3.36 -8.69 9.32
C GLU A 35 4.49 -7.73 9.73
N LYS A 36 5.44 -7.46 8.82
CA LYS A 36 6.48 -6.45 9.04
C LYS A 36 5.89 -5.06 9.25
N SER A 37 4.90 -4.68 8.45
CA SER A 37 4.17 -3.41 8.61
C SER A 37 3.35 -3.40 9.88
N ALA A 38 2.74 -4.53 10.25
CA ALA A 38 1.99 -4.68 11.49
C ALA A 38 2.87 -4.41 12.71
N ASN A 39 4.06 -5.00 12.75
CA ASN A 39 5.02 -4.81 13.84
C ASN A 39 5.47 -3.34 13.97
N LEU A 40 5.77 -2.68 12.84
CA LEU A 40 6.12 -1.26 12.84
C LEU A 40 4.96 -0.37 13.31
N LEU A 41 3.72 -0.70 12.93
CA LEU A 41 2.54 0.03 13.38
C LEU A 41 2.31 -0.16 14.89
N ARG A 42 2.47 -1.38 15.42
CA ARG A 42 2.37 -1.64 16.86
C ARG A 42 3.44 -0.91 17.65
N GLU A 43 4.68 -0.94 17.17
CA GLU A 43 5.79 -0.21 17.79
C GLU A 43 5.49 1.29 17.84
N TRP A 44 5.02 1.87 16.74
CA TRP A 44 4.60 3.27 16.69
C TRP A 44 3.46 3.59 17.66
N LEU A 45 2.39 2.79 17.65
CA LEU A 45 1.22 2.99 18.52
C LEU A 45 1.53 2.74 20.00
N SER A 46 2.62 2.03 20.33
CA SER A 46 3.10 1.91 21.71
C SER A 46 3.75 3.18 22.25
N GLN A 47 4.22 4.05 21.34
CA GLN A 47 4.90 5.31 21.67
C GLN A 47 4.02 6.55 21.44
N TYR A 48 2.95 6.40 20.66
CA TYR A 48 2.06 7.49 20.28
C TYR A 48 0.62 7.20 20.72
N ASP A 49 0.13 7.98 21.70
CA ASP A 49 -1.29 8.01 22.03
C ASP A 49 -2.06 8.83 21.00
N CYS A 50 -3.07 8.20 20.40
CA CYS A 50 -3.87 8.80 19.36
C CYS A 50 -4.96 9.72 19.91
N ASP A 51 -5.33 9.59 21.20
CA ASP A 51 -6.44 10.32 21.85
C ASP A 51 -7.72 10.38 21.00
N GLY A 52 -8.12 9.22 20.44
CA GLY A 52 -9.28 9.09 19.55
C GLY A 52 -9.11 9.71 18.15
N GLY A 53 -7.94 10.27 17.85
CA GLY A 53 -7.58 10.87 16.57
C GLY A 53 -6.93 9.91 15.57
N SER A 54 -6.27 10.49 14.57
CA SER A 54 -5.56 9.75 13.52
C SER A 54 -4.32 9.07 14.06
N ILE A 55 -4.06 7.84 13.61
CA ILE A 55 -2.87 7.07 14.02
C ILE A 55 -1.55 7.73 13.65
N TRP A 56 -1.55 8.72 12.76
CA TRP A 56 -0.32 9.35 12.28
C TRP A 56 0.11 10.56 13.12
N GLY A 57 -0.80 11.15 13.90
CA GLY A 57 -0.56 12.40 14.63
C GLY A 57 -0.18 13.61 13.75
N ILE A 58 -0.31 13.47 12.44
CA ILE A 58 0.01 14.49 11.45
C ILE A 58 -1.09 14.57 10.41
N ASP A 59 -1.31 15.78 9.91
CA ASP A 59 -2.24 16.01 8.82
C ASP A 59 -1.63 15.61 7.46
N ARG A 60 -2.41 15.81 6.40
CA ARG A 60 -1.99 15.53 5.04
C ARG A 60 -0.71 16.29 4.65
N GLN A 61 -0.58 17.55 5.06
CA GLN A 61 0.57 18.39 4.77
C GLN A 61 1.82 17.87 5.49
N GLY A 62 1.66 17.35 6.71
CA GLY A 62 2.69 16.65 7.46
C GLY A 62 3.18 15.41 6.72
N ILE A 63 2.28 14.54 6.25
CA ILE A 63 2.64 13.35 5.46
C ILE A 63 3.39 13.76 4.19
N GLN A 64 2.90 14.77 3.47
CA GLN A 64 3.57 15.26 2.26
C GLN A 64 4.96 15.84 2.55
N SER A 65 5.11 16.57 3.66
CA SER A 65 6.39 17.13 4.09
C SER A 65 7.37 16.04 4.50
N MET A 66 6.91 15.00 5.19
CA MET A 66 7.70 13.81 5.52
C MET A 66 8.19 13.12 4.25
N LEU A 67 7.31 12.86 3.29
CA LEU A 67 7.70 12.25 2.01
C LEU A 67 8.69 13.12 1.23
N ARG A 68 8.53 14.44 1.23
CA ARG A 68 9.48 15.37 0.62
C ARG A 68 10.86 15.29 1.30
N ARG A 69 10.91 15.24 2.64
CA ARG A 69 12.15 15.10 3.39
C ARG A 69 12.86 13.78 3.06
N LEU A 70 12.12 12.66 2.99
CA LEU A 70 12.67 11.37 2.57
C LEU A 70 13.21 11.42 1.14
N SER A 71 12.51 12.09 0.23
CA SER A 71 12.96 12.26 -1.16
C SER A 71 14.28 13.02 -1.24
N ILE A 72 14.47 14.05 -0.43
CA ILE A 72 15.74 14.81 -0.34
C ILE A 72 16.84 13.93 0.27
N ALA A 73 16.57 13.28 1.40
CA ALA A 73 17.56 12.48 2.13
C ALA A 73 18.09 11.28 1.32
N THR A 74 17.26 10.70 0.46
CA THR A 74 17.63 9.55 -0.37
C THR A 74 18.12 9.93 -1.76
N GLY A 75 18.02 11.21 -2.15
CA GLY A 75 18.31 11.67 -3.51
C GLY A 75 17.33 11.17 -4.58
N MET A 76 16.28 10.44 -4.18
CA MET A 76 15.33 9.81 -5.10
C MET A 76 13.98 10.53 -5.07
N LYS A 77 13.41 10.78 -6.25
CA LYS A 77 12.07 11.40 -6.36
C LYS A 77 10.97 10.34 -6.21
N PHE A 78 10.24 10.39 -5.11
CA PHE A 78 9.05 9.56 -4.93
C PHE A 78 7.81 10.42 -4.66
N SER A 79 6.68 9.93 -5.15
CA SER A 79 5.35 10.43 -4.83
C SER A 79 4.52 9.28 -4.25
N CYS A 80 3.35 9.56 -3.67
CA CYS A 80 2.39 8.50 -3.30
C CYS A 80 2.07 7.58 -4.49
N HIS A 81 2.08 8.11 -5.71
CA HIS A 81 1.87 7.32 -6.92
C HIS A 81 3.03 6.35 -7.15
N SER A 82 4.27 6.77 -6.91
CA SER A 82 5.45 5.91 -7.01
C SER A 82 5.34 4.69 -6.10
N PHE A 83 4.85 4.87 -4.87
CA PHE A 83 4.60 3.75 -3.94
C PHE A 83 3.49 2.81 -4.45
N ARG A 84 2.37 3.32 -4.95
CA ARG A 84 1.32 2.47 -5.55
C ARG A 84 1.79 1.68 -6.77
N ARG A 85 2.64 2.30 -7.62
CA ARG A 85 3.27 1.58 -8.73
C ARG A 85 4.22 0.50 -8.22
N GLY A 86 5.08 0.84 -7.26
CA GLY A 86 6.01 -0.11 -6.65
C GLY A 86 5.28 -1.30 -6.03
N PHE A 87 4.15 -1.06 -5.36
CA PHE A 87 3.27 -2.11 -4.84
C PHE A 87 2.79 -3.07 -5.93
N ALA A 88 2.19 -2.55 -7.02
CA ALA A 88 1.72 -3.38 -8.12
C ALA A 88 2.86 -4.19 -8.78
N CYS A 89 4.00 -3.55 -9.06
CA CYS A 89 5.15 -4.22 -9.67
C CYS A 89 5.73 -5.30 -8.73
N ASN A 90 5.83 -5.01 -7.43
CA ASN A 90 6.37 -5.95 -6.45
C ASN A 90 5.48 -7.18 -6.27
N LEU A 91 4.16 -6.99 -6.17
CA LEU A 91 3.22 -8.11 -6.07
C LEU A 91 3.24 -8.98 -7.32
N HIS A 92 3.30 -8.36 -8.50
CA HIS A 92 3.39 -9.12 -9.73
C HIS A 92 4.68 -9.95 -9.81
N ARG A 93 5.83 -9.39 -9.43
CA ARG A 93 7.09 -10.15 -9.37
C ARG A 93 7.00 -11.35 -8.43
N LYS A 94 6.18 -11.25 -7.38
CA LYS A 94 5.89 -12.35 -6.44
C LYS A 94 4.85 -13.35 -6.96
N GLY A 95 4.41 -13.24 -8.22
CA GLY A 95 3.51 -14.20 -8.86
C GLY A 95 2.02 -13.93 -8.67
N LEU A 96 1.62 -12.79 -8.09
CA LEU A 96 0.20 -12.47 -7.98
C LEU A 96 -0.37 -12.09 -9.34
N SER A 97 -1.60 -12.54 -9.60
CA SER A 97 -2.30 -12.21 -10.84
C SER A 97 -2.62 -10.72 -10.89
N THR A 98 -2.81 -10.20 -12.10
CA THR A 98 -3.24 -8.80 -12.29
C THR A 98 -4.60 -8.51 -11.64
N LEU A 99 -5.48 -9.52 -11.54
CA LEU A 99 -6.77 -9.42 -10.84
C LEU A 99 -6.57 -9.30 -9.33
N ASP A 100 -5.72 -10.13 -8.73
CA ASP A 100 -5.43 -10.04 -7.28
C ASP A 100 -4.86 -8.66 -6.93
N ILE A 101 -3.92 -8.18 -7.75
CA ILE A 101 -3.31 -6.86 -7.57
C ILE A 101 -4.35 -5.75 -7.73
N MET A 102 -5.27 -5.87 -8.68
CA MET A 102 -6.36 -4.91 -8.89
C MET A 102 -7.21 -4.78 -7.63
N TYR A 103 -7.67 -5.90 -7.08
CA TYR A 103 -8.48 -5.94 -5.86
C TYR A 103 -7.70 -5.42 -4.65
N LEU A 104 -6.49 -5.92 -4.42
CA LEU A 104 -5.65 -5.53 -3.28
C LEU A 104 -5.25 -4.05 -3.29
N GLY A 105 -5.01 -3.49 -4.46
CA GLY A 105 -4.68 -2.07 -4.57
C GLY A 105 -5.87 -1.14 -4.75
N GLY A 106 -7.11 -1.67 -4.78
CA GLY A 106 -8.34 -0.89 -4.88
C GLY A 106 -8.49 -0.13 -6.20
N TRP A 107 -8.04 -0.73 -7.31
CA TRP A 107 -8.29 -0.19 -8.65
C TRP A 107 -9.63 -0.70 -9.18
N GLU A 108 -10.39 0.19 -9.83
CA GLU A 108 -11.69 -0.17 -10.43
C GLU A 108 -11.52 -0.78 -11.84
N ASP A 109 -10.34 -0.65 -12.45
CA ASP A 109 -10.03 -1.11 -13.81
C ASP A 109 -8.63 -1.77 -13.85
N LEU A 110 -8.58 -2.93 -14.49
CA LEU A 110 -7.39 -3.72 -14.74
C LEU A 110 -6.37 -3.01 -15.64
N SER A 111 -6.81 -2.08 -16.50
CA SER A 111 -5.96 -1.28 -17.39
C SER A 111 -4.86 -0.53 -16.62
N MET A 112 -5.16 -0.09 -15.40
CA MET A 112 -4.20 0.56 -14.51
C MET A 112 -3.12 -0.40 -14.01
N VAL A 113 -3.50 -1.63 -13.67
CA VAL A 113 -2.54 -2.66 -13.24
C VAL A 113 -1.66 -3.06 -14.41
N GLN A 114 -2.25 -3.35 -15.57
CA GLN A 114 -1.52 -3.66 -16.81
C GLN A 114 -0.54 -2.57 -17.21
N ARG A 115 -0.86 -1.30 -16.96
CA ARG A 115 0.07 -0.18 -17.16
C ARG A 115 1.29 -0.26 -16.26
N TYR A 116 1.15 -0.69 -15.01
CA TYR A 116 2.26 -0.79 -14.06
C TYR A 116 3.05 -2.08 -14.19
N THR A 117 2.40 -3.14 -14.63
CA THR A 117 3.03 -4.46 -14.77
C THR A 117 3.49 -4.73 -16.20
N ARG A 118 3.48 -3.74 -17.08
CA ARG A 118 3.77 -3.90 -18.52
C ARG A 118 5.16 -4.45 -18.86
N SER A 119 6.10 -4.45 -17.91
CA SER A 119 7.47 -4.92 -18.08
C SER A 119 7.68 -6.42 -17.84
N ILE A 120 6.61 -7.20 -17.66
CA ILE A 120 6.69 -8.65 -17.47
C ILE A 120 7.11 -9.34 -18.76
N THR A 121 7.99 -10.32 -18.66
CA THR A 121 8.41 -11.16 -19.77
C THR A 121 7.77 -12.55 -19.71
N PHE A 122 7.91 -13.32 -20.78
CA PHE A 122 7.52 -14.74 -20.77
C PHE A 122 8.27 -15.54 -19.69
N ASP A 123 9.55 -15.24 -19.46
CA ASP A 123 10.38 -15.96 -18.48
C ASP A 123 9.89 -15.75 -17.04
N ASP A 124 9.41 -14.55 -16.72
CA ASP A 124 8.74 -14.27 -15.44
C ASP A 124 7.52 -15.19 -15.27
N CYS A 125 6.68 -15.28 -16.30
CA CYS A 125 5.48 -16.12 -16.29
C CYS A 125 5.81 -17.62 -16.20
N LEU A 126 6.85 -18.08 -16.91
CA LEU A 126 7.31 -19.47 -16.85
C LEU A 126 7.80 -19.84 -15.46
N SER A 127 8.52 -18.92 -14.80
CA SER A 127 8.98 -19.10 -13.42
C SER A 127 7.81 -19.23 -12.45
N HIS A 128 6.76 -18.42 -12.61
CA HIS A 128 5.54 -18.52 -11.81
C HIS A 128 4.79 -19.84 -12.07
N TYR A 129 4.74 -20.31 -13.32
CA TYR A 129 4.12 -21.59 -13.67
C TYR A 129 4.83 -22.77 -12.98
N HIS A 130 6.16 -22.80 -13.00
CA HIS A 130 6.92 -23.85 -12.30
C HIS A 130 6.71 -23.80 -10.78
N GLN A 131 6.67 -22.60 -10.19
CA GLN A 131 6.43 -22.46 -8.75
C GLN A 131 5.03 -22.93 -8.33
N ALA A 132 4.02 -22.77 -9.19
CA ALA A 132 2.65 -23.18 -8.90
C ALA A 132 2.39 -24.69 -9.10
N ASN A 133 3.24 -25.37 -9.88
CA ASN A 133 3.09 -26.79 -10.24
C ASN A 133 4.23 -27.68 -9.73
N GLY A 134 5.11 -27.13 -8.87
CA GLY A 134 6.25 -27.81 -8.27
C GLY A 134 6.04 -28.18 -6.81
#